data_AF-D5A940-F1
#
_entry.id   AF-D5A940-F1
#
_cell.length_a   1.000
_cell.length_b   1.000
_cell.length_c   1.000
_cell.angle_alpha   90.00
_cell.angle_beta   90.00
_cell.angle_gamma   90.00
#
_symmetry.space_group_name_H-M   'P 1'
#
loop_
_entity.id
_entity.type
_entity.pdbx_description
1 polymer ?
#
loop_
_entity_poly.entity_id
_entity_poly.type
_entity_poly.pdbx_seq_one_letter_code
_entity_poly.pdbx_strand_id
1 'polypeptide(L)'
;MGMRYTEDAKKNPVQIPRSRTNGWQASWKKFLIDMMYLRGYVTLYPNFPNQTSFSTNHMEPGAHINASENVLNHKREDFEVPLLQEDFRNLLQNQKLPSASKLPVLNLFNQPVSLKGLKSAGAKLIQDVIPCNITEIVVVDHGTGMPSHCAKF
;
A
#
# COMPACT_ATOMS: atom_id res chain seq x y z
N MET A 1 -27.15 -7.45 2.41
CA MET A 1 -26.46 -6.49 1.51
C MET A 1 -25.31 -5.88 2.27
N GLY A 2 -24.06 -6.08 1.85
CA GLY A 2 -22.90 -5.49 2.53
C GLY A 2 -22.87 -3.99 2.31
N MET A 3 -22.98 -3.19 3.38
CA MET A 3 -22.71 -1.75 3.34
C MET A 3 -21.31 -1.53 2.75
N ARG A 4 -21.23 -0.83 1.62
CA ARG A 4 -19.95 -0.29 1.13
C ARG A 4 -19.57 0.85 2.06
N TYR A 5 -18.30 0.90 2.49
CA TYR A 5 -17.76 1.95 3.37
C TYR A 5 -17.85 3.37 2.78
N THR A 6 -18.17 3.50 1.49
CA THR A 6 -18.45 4.76 0.80
C THR A 6 -19.72 4.60 -0.04
N GLU A 7 -20.73 5.45 0.20
CA GLU A 7 -21.97 5.48 -0.61
C GLU A 7 -21.68 5.81 -2.09
N ASP A 8 -20.66 6.64 -2.35
CA ASP A 8 -20.14 6.94 -3.68
C ASP A 8 -18.65 6.58 -3.77
N ALA A 9 -18.32 5.53 -4.54
CA ALA A 9 -16.95 5.06 -4.74
C ALA A 9 -16.05 6.05 -5.50
N LYS A 10 -16.63 7.10 -6.11
CA LYS A 10 -15.88 8.19 -6.76
C LYS A 10 -15.54 9.33 -5.79
N LYS A 11 -16.17 9.38 -4.62
CA LYS A 11 -15.85 10.35 -3.56
C LYS A 11 -14.93 9.70 -2.54
N ASN A 12 -13.62 9.68 -2.84
CA ASN A 12 -12.60 9.28 -1.87
C ASN A 12 -12.07 10.52 -1.12
N PRO A 13 -12.33 10.63 0.21
CA PRO A 13 -11.87 11.77 0.99
C PRO A 13 -10.35 11.79 1.21
N VAL A 14 -9.66 10.65 1.02
CA VAL A 14 -8.22 10.54 1.26
C VAL A 14 -7.44 11.06 0.05
N GLN A 15 -6.75 12.17 0.26
CA GLN A 15 -5.84 12.78 -0.72
C GLN A 15 -4.42 12.83 -0.17
N ILE A 16 -3.57 11.89 -0.59
CA ILE A 16 -2.18 11.87 -0.15
C ILE A 16 -1.42 12.91 -0.98
N PRO A 17 -0.75 13.92 -0.38
CA PRO A 17 -0.11 14.99 -1.13
C PRO A 17 0.89 14.45 -2.17
N ARG A 18 0.74 14.86 -3.44
CA ARG A 18 1.58 14.45 -4.58
C ARG A 18 1.53 12.95 -4.91
N SER A 19 0.62 12.18 -4.33
CA SER A 19 0.46 10.77 -4.66
C SER A 19 -0.17 10.59 -6.04
N ARG A 20 0.43 9.71 -6.85
CA ARG A 20 -0.16 9.28 -8.13
C ARG A 20 -1.46 8.49 -7.94
N THR A 21 -1.69 7.93 -6.75
CA THR A 21 -2.88 7.15 -6.45
C THR A 21 -4.14 8.02 -6.35
N ASN A 22 -4.01 9.34 -6.19
CA ASN A 22 -5.16 10.25 -6.10
C ASN A 22 -6.03 10.26 -7.37
N GLY A 23 -5.46 9.91 -8.53
CA GLY A 23 -6.22 9.78 -9.77
C GLY A 23 -7.05 8.49 -9.88
N TRP A 24 -6.88 7.54 -8.95
CA TRP A 24 -7.54 6.24 -9.02
C TRP A 24 -8.93 6.29 -8.39
N GLN A 25 -9.96 6.15 -9.22
CA GLN A 25 -11.37 6.17 -8.82
C GLN A 25 -11.90 4.74 -8.64
N ALA A 26 -12.71 4.51 -7.59
CA ALA A 26 -13.31 3.20 -7.30
C ALA A 26 -12.32 2.01 -7.32
N SER A 27 -11.05 2.25 -6.98
CA SER A 27 -9.98 1.26 -7.05
C SER A 27 -9.73 0.62 -5.69
N TRP A 28 -9.82 -0.71 -5.62
CA TRP A 28 -9.46 -1.47 -4.41
C TRP A 28 -7.99 -1.24 -4.02
N LYS A 29 -7.10 -1.07 -5.02
CA LYS A 29 -5.69 -0.78 -4.79
C LYS A 29 -5.49 0.57 -4.13
N LYS A 30 -6.28 1.59 -4.54
CA LYS A 30 -6.28 2.91 -3.87
C LYS A 30 -6.69 2.77 -2.42
N PHE A 31 -7.79 2.07 -2.15
CA PHE A 31 -8.26 1.83 -0.79
C PHE A 31 -7.19 1.16 0.08
N LEU A 32 -6.53 0.11 -0.43
CA LEU A 32 -5.45 -0.56 0.28
C LEU A 32 -4.29 0.38 0.59
N ILE A 33 -3.83 1.15 -0.40
CA ILE A 33 -2.74 2.11 -0.23
C ILE A 33 -3.11 3.21 0.77
N ASP A 34 -4.33 3.72 0.73
CA ASP A 34 -4.82 4.72 1.68
C ASP A 34 -4.81 4.17 3.11
N MET A 35 -5.36 2.97 3.29
CA MET A 35 -5.36 2.30 4.59
C MET A 35 -3.93 2.10 5.11
N MET A 36 -3.03 1.62 4.25
CA MET A 36 -1.62 1.44 4.61
C MET A 36 -0.95 2.77 4.97
N TYR A 37 -1.18 3.82 4.19
CA TYR A 37 -0.61 5.14 4.45
C TYR A 37 -1.10 5.72 5.77
N LEU A 38 -2.42 5.70 6.00
CA LEU A 38 -3.03 6.25 7.22
C LEU A 38 -2.60 5.49 8.48
N ARG A 39 -2.41 4.17 8.39
CA ARG A 39 -1.99 3.33 9.53
C ARG A 39 -0.47 3.16 9.66
N GLY A 40 0.30 3.63 8.68
CA GLY A 40 1.74 3.39 8.61
C GLY A 40 2.09 1.91 8.45
N TYR A 41 1.25 1.15 7.74
CA TYR A 41 1.55 -0.24 7.39
C TYR A 41 2.53 -0.31 6.23
N VAL A 42 3.29 -1.40 6.19
CA VAL A 42 4.29 -1.69 5.17
C VAL A 42 4.08 -3.10 4.66
N THR A 43 4.44 -3.33 3.40
CA THR A 43 4.50 -4.67 2.81
C THR A 43 5.96 -5.08 2.72
N LEU A 44 6.26 -6.32 3.13
CA LEU A 44 7.56 -6.89 2.88
C LEU A 44 7.67 -7.26 1.40
N TYR A 45 8.55 -6.57 0.68
CA TYR A 45 8.86 -6.88 -0.71
C TYR A 45 10.15 -7.69 -0.77
N PRO A 46 10.09 -8.99 -1.09
CA PRO A 46 11.30 -9.78 -1.30
C PRO A 46 12.03 -9.32 -2.56
N ASN A 47 13.36 -9.36 -2.52
CA ASN A 47 14.24 -9.13 -3.66
C ASN A 47 15.15 -10.35 -3.81
N PHE A 48 14.64 -11.40 -4.45
CA PHE A 48 15.38 -12.65 -4.61
C PHE A 48 16.34 -12.61 -5.81
N PRO A 49 17.38 -13.47 -5.82
CA PRO A 49 18.25 -13.62 -6.98
C PRO A 49 17.46 -13.87 -8.26
N ASN A 50 18.00 -13.39 -9.38
CA ASN A 50 17.41 -13.52 -10.72
C ASN A 50 15.99 -12.95 -10.85
N GLN A 51 15.63 -11.98 -10.00
CA GLN A 51 14.30 -11.35 -9.99
C GLN A 51 13.15 -12.36 -9.81
N THR A 52 13.44 -13.47 -9.12
CA THR A 52 12.42 -14.47 -8.81
C THR A 52 11.41 -13.94 -7.79
N SER A 53 10.18 -14.44 -7.87
CA SER A 53 9.05 -13.99 -7.04
C SER A 53 8.24 -15.17 -6.51
N PHE A 54 7.49 -14.95 -5.43
CA PHE A 54 6.51 -15.93 -4.94
C PHE A 54 5.27 -16.04 -5.83
N SER A 55 5.00 -15.01 -6.63
CA SER A 55 3.86 -14.96 -7.54
C SER A 55 4.20 -14.17 -8.79
N THR A 56 3.56 -14.53 -9.88
CA THR A 56 3.59 -13.83 -11.16
C THR A 56 2.17 -13.44 -11.54
N ASN A 57 2.00 -12.49 -12.47
CA ASN A 57 0.66 -12.16 -12.95
C ASN A 57 0.06 -13.36 -13.68
N HIS A 58 -1.22 -13.61 -13.45
CA HIS A 58 -2.01 -14.50 -14.28
C HIS A 58 -2.65 -13.69 -15.39
N MET A 59 -2.27 -13.96 -16.64
CA MET A 59 -2.79 -13.26 -17.82
C MET A 59 -3.92 -14.09 -18.44
N GLU A 60 -5.14 -13.56 -18.42
CA GLU A 60 -6.28 -14.11 -19.16
C GLU A 60 -6.57 -13.27 -20.40
N PRO A 61 -6.93 -13.90 -21.55
CA PRO A 61 -7.40 -13.16 -22.72
C PRO A 61 -8.71 -12.43 -22.42
N GLY A 62 -8.66 -11.10 -22.29
CA GLY A 62 -9.85 -10.25 -22.22
C GLY A 62 -9.77 -9.11 -21.19
N ALA A 63 -10.29 -7.94 -21.58
CA ALA A 63 -10.71 -6.80 -20.75
C ALA A 63 -9.69 -5.75 -20.28
N HIS A 64 -8.43 -6.05 -19.95
CA HIS A 64 -7.51 -5.03 -19.37
C HIS A 64 -6.40 -4.52 -20.29
N ILE A 65 -6.34 -5.02 -21.51
CA ILE A 65 -5.36 -4.62 -22.51
C ILE A 65 -6.17 -4.21 -23.74
N ASN A 66 -6.29 -2.90 -23.96
CA ASN A 66 -7.03 -2.37 -25.10
C ASN A 66 -6.19 -2.65 -26.37
N ALA A 67 -6.40 -3.82 -26.97
CA ALA A 67 -5.56 -4.38 -28.02
C ALA A 67 -5.82 -3.76 -29.40
N SER A 68 -6.79 -2.87 -29.53
CA SER A 68 -7.25 -2.37 -30.83
C SER A 68 -6.24 -1.45 -31.53
N GLU A 69 -5.32 -0.82 -30.80
CA GLU A 69 -4.36 0.16 -31.36
C GLU A 69 -2.93 0.01 -30.82
N ASN A 70 -2.66 -0.98 -29.98
CA ASN A 70 -1.34 -1.13 -29.37
C ASN A 70 -0.40 -1.88 -30.32
N VAL A 71 0.66 -1.21 -30.79
CA VAL A 71 1.72 -1.77 -31.66
C VAL A 71 2.49 -2.89 -30.94
N LEU A 72 2.43 -2.94 -29.61
CA LEU A 72 3.03 -3.99 -28.80
C LEU A 72 2.16 -5.25 -28.83
N ASN A 73 2.68 -6.31 -29.47
CA ASN A 73 2.20 -7.66 -29.24
C ASN A 73 2.34 -7.94 -27.75
N HIS A 74 1.24 -7.96 -27.02
CA HIS A 74 1.21 -8.21 -25.59
C HIS A 74 1.63 -9.66 -25.31
N LYS A 75 2.93 -9.89 -25.16
CA LYS A 75 3.47 -11.22 -24.88
C LYS A 75 3.30 -11.52 -23.41
N ARG A 76 3.04 -12.79 -23.10
CA ARG A 76 2.91 -13.25 -21.71
C ARG A 76 4.15 -12.89 -20.88
N GLU A 77 5.32 -13.02 -21.49
CA GLU A 77 6.62 -12.68 -20.89
C GLU A 77 6.74 -11.21 -20.44
N ASP A 78 5.98 -10.27 -21.02
CA ASP A 78 6.01 -8.85 -20.63
C ASP A 78 5.28 -8.61 -19.30
N PHE A 79 4.43 -9.55 -18.87
CA PHE A 79 3.59 -9.42 -17.68
C PHE A 79 3.97 -10.39 -16.58
N GLU A 80 4.85 -11.34 -16.86
CA GLU A 80 5.26 -12.38 -15.91
C GLU A 80 6.70 -12.21 -15.42
N VAL A 81 6.96 -12.70 -14.21
CA VAL A 81 8.29 -12.81 -13.60
C VAL A 81 8.55 -14.27 -13.23
N PRO A 82 9.81 -14.72 -13.21
CA PRO A 82 10.12 -16.11 -12.86
C PRO A 82 9.70 -16.40 -11.42
N LEU A 83 9.10 -17.59 -11.21
CA LEU A 83 8.72 -18.03 -9.88
C LEU A 83 9.91 -18.66 -9.14
N LEU A 84 10.04 -18.36 -7.85
CA LEU A 84 11.03 -18.99 -6.99
C LEU A 84 10.72 -20.50 -6.86
N GLN A 85 11.67 -21.34 -7.28
CA GLN A 85 11.53 -22.80 -7.30
C GLN A 85 12.05 -23.49 -6.04
N GLU A 86 12.95 -22.82 -5.32
CA GLU A 86 13.59 -23.33 -4.11
C GLU A 86 12.97 -22.75 -2.84
N ASP A 87 13.22 -23.41 -1.71
CA ASP A 87 12.81 -22.88 -0.42
C ASP A 87 13.57 -21.58 -0.09
N PHE A 88 12.85 -20.46 -0.04
CA PHE A 88 13.42 -19.14 0.21
C PHE A 88 14.20 -19.05 1.54
N ARG A 89 13.94 -19.95 2.50
CA ARG A 89 14.70 -20.00 3.76
C ARG A 89 16.18 -20.24 3.53
N ASN A 90 16.55 -20.95 2.47
CA ASN A 90 17.94 -21.18 2.10
C ASN A 90 18.67 -19.89 1.67
N LEU A 91 17.92 -18.85 1.28
CA LEU A 91 18.44 -17.53 0.90
C LEU A 91 18.64 -16.60 2.11
N LEU A 92 18.18 -17.01 3.30
CA LEU A 92 18.27 -16.21 4.52
C LEU A 92 19.47 -16.61 5.36
N GLN A 93 20.12 -15.61 5.97
CA GLN A 93 21.15 -15.87 6.99
C GLN A 93 20.54 -16.69 8.13
N ASN A 94 21.17 -17.82 8.45
CA ASN A 94 20.69 -18.77 9.46
C ASN A 94 19.24 -19.26 9.24
N GLN A 95 18.75 -19.24 7.98
CA GLN A 95 17.40 -19.65 7.61
C GLN A 95 16.27 -18.92 8.36
N LYS A 96 16.54 -17.70 8.83
CA LYS A 96 15.60 -16.90 9.60
C LYS A 96 15.48 -15.50 9.03
N LEU A 97 14.26 -14.97 9.07
CA LEU A 97 14.04 -13.57 8.73
C LEU A 97 14.71 -12.67 9.79
N PRO A 98 15.34 -11.55 9.38
CA PRO A 98 15.79 -10.55 10.33
C PRO A 98 14.58 -9.96 11.07
N SER A 99 14.83 -9.39 12.25
CA SER A 99 13.79 -8.61 12.94
C SER A 99 13.28 -7.51 12.02
N ALA A 100 11.96 -7.31 11.97
CA ALA A 100 11.33 -6.27 11.16
C ALA A 100 11.89 -4.86 11.43
N SER A 101 12.35 -4.61 12.66
CA SER A 101 12.98 -3.34 13.07
C SER A 101 14.32 -3.05 12.36
N LYS A 102 14.99 -4.08 11.82
CA LYS A 102 16.27 -3.96 11.09
C LYS A 102 16.08 -3.83 9.59
N LEU A 103 14.86 -4.01 9.09
CA LEU A 103 14.58 -3.92 7.67
C LEU A 103 14.48 -2.45 7.23
N PRO A 104 15.06 -2.09 6.07
CA PRO A 104 14.87 -0.76 5.51
C PRO A 104 13.41 -0.57 5.13
N VAL A 105 12.90 0.64 5.35
CA VAL A 105 11.53 1.02 5.02
C VAL A 105 11.57 2.21 4.07
N LEU A 106 10.77 2.09 3.01
CA LEU A 106 10.58 3.13 1.99
C LEU A 106 9.14 3.63 2.08
N ASN A 107 8.95 4.93 1.94
CA ASN A 107 7.61 5.51 1.83
C ASN A 107 7.05 5.37 0.40
N LEU A 108 5.82 5.83 0.18
CA LEU A 108 5.14 5.83 -1.12
C LEU A 108 5.90 6.57 -2.24
N PHE A 109 6.87 7.41 -1.88
CA PHE A 109 7.71 8.21 -2.78
C PHE A 109 9.12 7.64 -2.95
N ASN A 110 9.34 6.39 -2.54
CA ASN A 110 10.62 5.70 -2.60
C ASN A 110 11.73 6.38 -1.78
N GLN A 111 11.37 7.02 -0.67
CA GLN A 111 12.32 7.68 0.24
C GLN A 111 12.50 6.85 1.52
N PRO A 112 13.73 6.71 2.03
CA PRO A 112 13.99 6.06 3.31
C PRO A 112 13.25 6.77 4.46
N VAL A 113 12.56 6.00 5.29
CA VAL A 113 11.80 6.53 6.44
C VAL A 113 11.75 5.49 7.55
N SER A 114 11.49 5.92 8.79
CA SER A 114 11.19 5.00 9.89
C SER A 114 9.71 4.62 9.94
N LEU A 115 9.38 3.46 10.52
CA LEU A 115 7.98 3.08 10.79
C LEU A 115 7.23 4.12 11.64
N LYS A 116 7.93 4.77 12.59
CA LYS A 116 7.38 5.88 13.38
C LYS A 116 7.05 7.07 12.47
N GLY A 117 7.94 7.42 11.55
CA GLY A 117 7.71 8.48 10.58
C GLY A 117 6.50 8.24 9.69
N LEU A 118 6.28 6.99 9.24
CA LEU A 118 5.08 6.62 8.48
C LEU A 118 3.79 6.80 9.30
N LYS A 119 3.77 6.32 10.55
CA LYS A 119 2.62 6.49 11.44
C LYS A 119 2.32 7.96 11.71
N SER A 120 3.34 8.79 11.93
CA SER A 120 3.17 10.24 12.12
C SER A 120 2.62 10.93 10.86
N ALA A 121 3.11 10.55 9.67
CA ALA A 121 2.59 11.09 8.40
C ALA A 121 1.12 10.69 8.16
N GLY A 122 0.77 9.44 8.45
CA GLY A 122 -0.60 8.94 8.39
C GLY A 122 -1.53 9.66 9.37
N ALA A 123 -1.13 9.79 10.63
CA ALA A 123 -1.90 10.49 11.66
C ALA A 123 -2.17 11.97 11.31
N LYS A 124 -1.18 12.66 10.72
CA LYS A 124 -1.37 14.03 10.24
C LYS A 124 -2.44 14.10 9.14
N LEU A 125 -2.42 13.18 8.18
CA LEU A 125 -3.45 13.14 7.13
C LEU A 125 -4.82 12.70 7.65
N ILE A 126 -4.88 11.84 8.67
CA ILE A 126 -6.16 11.45 9.30
C ILE A 126 -6.89 12.67 9.86
N GLN A 127 -6.18 13.68 10.38
CA GLN A 127 -6.80 14.93 10.87
C GLN A 127 -7.49 15.72 9.74
N ASP A 128 -7.01 15.59 8.51
CA ASP A 128 -7.63 16.21 7.33
C ASP A 128 -8.90 15.45 6.88
N VAL A 129 -9.03 14.18 7.27
CA VAL A 129 -10.12 13.27 6.83
C VAL A 129 -11.20 13.10 7.90
N ILE A 130 -10.83 13.05 9.17
CA ILE A 130 -11.73 12.97 10.31
C ILE A 130 -11.91 14.38 10.85
N PRO A 131 -13.14 14.92 10.87
CA PRO A 131 -13.38 16.30 11.28
C PRO A 131 -13.13 16.45 12.78
N CYS A 132 -11.99 16.99 13.15
CA CYS A 132 -11.77 17.65 14.43
C CYS A 132 -11.81 19.18 14.23
N ASN A 133 -12.03 19.94 15.31
CA ASN A 133 -11.86 21.40 15.20
C ASN A 133 -10.40 21.74 14.89
N ILE A 134 -10.15 22.92 14.29
CA ILE A 134 -8.80 23.38 13.90
C ILE A 134 -7.81 23.37 15.09
N THR A 135 -8.30 23.49 16.32
CA THR A 135 -7.51 23.46 17.56
C THR A 135 -7.32 22.07 18.16
N GLU A 136 -7.81 21.03 17.51
CA GLU A 136 -7.89 19.67 18.03
C GLU A 136 -7.20 18.67 17.09
N ILE A 137 -6.67 17.61 17.68
CA ILE A 137 -6.04 16.50 16.97
C ILE A 137 -6.82 15.22 17.23
N VAL A 138 -6.88 14.34 16.22
CA VAL A 138 -7.43 13.00 16.39
C VAL A 138 -6.48 12.20 17.30
N VAL A 139 -6.97 11.83 18.47
CA VAL A 139 -6.34 10.86 19.36
C VAL A 139 -6.72 9.46 18.89
N VAL A 140 -5.74 8.58 18.81
CA VAL A 140 -5.91 7.18 18.43
C VAL A 140 -5.67 6.26 19.63
N ASP A 141 -6.50 5.24 19.77
CA ASP A 141 -6.28 4.16 20.71
C ASP A 141 -4.98 3.41 20.35
N HIS A 142 -4.07 3.25 21.31
CA HIS A 142 -2.74 2.70 21.03
C HIS A 142 -2.72 1.17 20.82
N GLY A 143 -3.74 0.44 21.28
CA GLY A 143 -3.84 -1.01 21.11
C GLY A 143 -4.42 -1.41 19.76
N THR A 144 -5.42 -0.67 19.28
CA THR A 144 -6.20 -0.95 18.06
C THR A 144 -5.87 -0.01 16.90
N GLY A 145 -5.25 1.13 17.20
CA GLY A 145 -4.99 2.23 16.26
C GLY A 145 -6.26 2.95 15.79
N MET A 146 -7.43 2.63 16.34
CA MET A 146 -8.69 3.27 15.93
C MET A 146 -8.75 4.71 16.46
N PRO A 147 -9.35 5.64 15.71
CA PRO A 147 -9.68 6.97 16.22
C PRO A 147 -10.52 6.82 17.50
N SER A 148 -10.12 7.51 18.56
CA SER A 148 -10.81 7.50 19.85
C SER A 148 -11.64 8.76 20.03
N HIS A 149 -10.99 9.93 20.02
CA HIS A 149 -11.64 11.23 20.21
C HIS A 149 -10.76 12.35 19.65
N CYS A 150 -11.33 13.55 19.46
CA CYS A 150 -10.55 14.76 19.22
C CYS A 150 -10.11 15.34 20.56
N ALA A 151 -8.83 15.72 20.69
CA ALA A 151 -8.31 16.39 21.87
C ALA A 151 -7.61 17.69 21.48
N LYS A 152 -7.76 18.73 22.29
CA LYS A 152 -7.00 19.97 22.12
C LYS A 152 -5.51 19.71 22.34
N PHE A 153 -4.69 20.47 21.62
CA PHE A 153 -3.24 20.50 21.83
C PHE A 153 -2.89 20.94 23.26
#